data_AF-J9ECR1-F1
#
_entry.id   AF-J9ECR1-F1
#
_cell.length_a   1.000
_cell.length_b   1.000
_cell.length_c   1.000
_cell.angle_alpha   90.00
_cell.angle_beta   90.00
_cell.angle_gamma   90.00
#
_symmetry.space_group_name_H-M   'P 1'
#
loop_
_entity.id
_entity.type
_entity.pdbx_description
1 polymer ?
#
loop_
_entity_poly.entity_id
_entity_poly.type
_entity_poly.pdbx_seq_one_letter_code
_entity_poly.pdbx_strand_id
1 'polypeptide(L)' 'YPNAYIGMIRLLERRRNLTELRQILQILMKKAPTFLPGYIEYCKVYLMCYDWEHCMEQIQRALLLQVLITNIKC' A
#
# COMPACT_ATOMS: atom_id res chain seq x y z
N TYR A 1 -1.16 -4.68 14.24
CA TYR A 1 -1.54 -5.82 13.36
C TYR A 1 -1.80 -5.33 11.93
N PRO A 2 -0.75 -5.19 11.09
CA PRO A 2 -0.87 -4.68 9.71
C PRO A 2 -1.84 -5.49 8.84
N ASN A 3 -1.94 -6.81 9.07
CA ASN A 3 -2.84 -7.70 8.34
C ASN A 3 -4.34 -7.36 8.52
N ALA A 4 -4.74 -6.77 9.65
CA ALA A 4 -6.13 -6.35 9.85
C ALA A 4 -6.53 -5.22 8.89
N TYR A 5 -5.59 -4.32 8.56
CA TYR A 5 -5.80 -3.26 7.58
C TYR A 5 -6.05 -3.82 6.18
N ILE A 6 -5.39 -4.93 5.80
CA ILE A 6 -5.62 -5.59 4.50
C ILE A 6 -7.06 -6.09 4.36
N GLY A 7 -7.61 -6.68 5.43
CA GLY A 7 -9.02 -7.09 5.44
C GLY A 7 -9.97 -5.91 5.22
N MET A 8 -9.70 -4.78 5.88
CA MET A 8 -10.49 -3.55 5.73
C MET A 8 -10.38 -2.95 4.32
N ILE A 9 -9.16 -2.90 3.76
CA ILE A 9 -8.92 -2.42 2.39
C ILE A 9 -9.75 -3.21 1.37
N ARG A 10 -9.72 -4.55 1.43
CA ARG A 10 -10.49 -5.42 0.51
C ARG A 10 -12.01 -5.24 0.65
N LEU A 11 -12.50 -4.99 1.87
CA LEU A 11 -13.92 -4.70 2.10
C LEU A 11 -14.32 -3.37 1.44
N LEU A 12 -13.50 -2.32 1.62
CA LEU A 12 -13.74 -1.00 1.05
C LEU A 12 -13.63 -1.00 -0.48
N GLU A 13 -12.72 -1.80 -1.02
CA GLU A 13 -12.54 -2.01 -2.46
C GLU A 13 -13.82 -2.56 -3.09
N ARG A 14 -14.41 -3.61 -2.49
CA ARG A 14 -15.69 -4.19 -2.93
C ARG A 14 -16.85 -3.20 -2.86
N ARG A 15 -16.82 -2.30 -1.88
CA ARG A 15 -17.80 -1.22 -1.72
C ARG A 15 -17.55 -0.03 -2.64
N ARG A 16 -16.45 -0.02 -3.41
CA ARG A 16 -15.97 1.10 -4.22
C ARG A 16 -15.81 2.40 -3.42
N ASN A 17 -15.58 2.30 -2.11
CA ASN A 17 -15.37 3.47 -1.26
C ASN A 17 -13.90 3.92 -1.31
N LEU A 18 -13.53 4.56 -2.43
CA LEU A 18 -12.14 4.95 -2.71
C LEU A 18 -11.59 6.00 -1.72
N THR A 19 -12.46 6.84 -1.16
CA THR A 19 -12.06 7.88 -0.20
C THR A 19 -11.60 7.28 1.12
N GLU A 20 -12.43 6.43 1.71
CA GLU A 20 -12.09 5.75 2.97
C GLU A 20 -10.91 4.79 2.77
N LEU A 21 -10.83 4.15 1.61
CA LEU A 21 -9.74 3.26 1.27
C LEU A 21 -8.39 3.99 1.28
N ARG A 22 -8.30 5.19 0.68
CA ARG A 22 -7.09 6.02 0.75
C ARG A 22 -6.70 6.38 2.19
N GLN A 23 -7.68 6.71 3.04
CA GLN A 23 -7.42 7.03 4.45
C GLN A 23 -6.85 5.83 5.22
N ILE A 24 -7.44 4.65 5.06
CA ILE A 24 -6.97 3.42 5.71
C ILE A 24 -5.55 3.06 5.26
N LEU A 25 -5.27 3.21 3.97
CA LEU A 25 -3.93 3.01 3.41
C LEU A 25 -2.90 4.00 3.98
N GLN A 26 -3.23 5.29 4.08
CA GLN A 26 -2.35 6.29 4.71
C GLN A 26 -2.06 5.93 6.18
N ILE A 27 -3.07 5.49 6.93
CA ILE A 27 -2.91 5.05 8.33
C ILE A 27 -1.98 3.83 8.40
N LEU A 28 -2.17 2.85 7.51
CA LEU A 28 -1.32 1.65 7.45
C LEU A 28 0.14 2.03 7.20
N MET A 29 0.41 2.93 6.25
CA MET A 29 1.79 3.34 5.94
C MET A 29 2.44 4.17 7.03
N LYS A 30 1.66 4.99 7.75
CA LYS A 30 2.16 5.69 8.93
C LYS A 30 2.51 4.73 10.06
N LYS A 31 1.71 3.68 10.28
CA LYS A 31 1.90 2.74 11.39
C LYS A 31 2.88 1.60 11.09
N ALA A 32 3.03 1.22 9.83
CA ALA A 32 3.84 0.10 9.39
C ALA A 32 4.57 0.42 8.07
N PRO A 33 5.53 1.36 8.09
CA PRO A 33 6.19 1.86 6.86
C PRO A 33 7.07 0.83 6.16
N THR A 34 7.40 -0.29 6.80
CA THR A 34 8.17 -1.38 6.17
C THR A 34 7.30 -2.56 5.73
N PHE A 35 5.98 -2.45 5.89
CA PHE A 35 5.04 -3.51 5.54
C PHE A 35 4.75 -3.53 4.05
N LEU A 36 5.56 -4.28 3.29
CA LEU A 36 5.51 -4.38 1.83
C LEU A 36 4.10 -4.66 1.26
N PRO A 37 3.25 -5.53 1.86
CA PRO A 37 1.89 -5.72 1.35
C PRO A 37 1.04 -4.45 1.33
N GLY A 38 1.30 -3.49 2.23
CA GLY A 38 0.61 -2.20 2.24
C GLY A 38 0.88 -1.37 0.98
N TYR A 39 2.13 -1.38 0.49
CA TYR A 39 2.51 -0.71 -0.76
C TYR A 39 1.86 -1.38 -1.98
N ILE A 40 1.77 -2.72 -1.98
CA ILE A 40 1.12 -3.47 -3.07
C ILE A 40 -0.37 -3.09 -3.17
N GLU A 41 -1.08 -3.03 -2.05
CA GLU A 41 -2.49 -2.60 -2.05
C GLU A 41 -2.64 -1.13 -2.48
N TYR A 42 -1.68 -0.27 -2.13
CA TYR A 42 -1.61 1.11 -2.60
C TYR A 42 -1.52 1.21 -4.14
N CYS A 43 -0.66 0.40 -4.76
CA CYS A 43 -0.52 0.36 -6.21
C CYS A 43 -1.84 -0.04 -6.89
N LYS A 44 -2.51 -1.10 -6.41
CA LYS A 44 -3.80 -1.54 -6.98
C LYS A 44 -4.84 -0.43 -6.96
N VAL A 45 -4.88 0.34 -5.87
CA VAL A 45 -5.86 1.40 -5.69
C VAL A 45 -5.62 2.56 -6.63
N TYR A 46 -4.35 2.95 -6.82
CA TYR A 46 -4.01 3.96 -7.81
C TYR A 46 -4.27 3.47 -9.24
N LEU A 47 -4.03 2.19 -9.54
CA LEU A 47 -4.42 1.59 -10.83
C LEU A 47 -5.93 1.66 -11.07
N MET A 48 -6.76 1.36 -10.06
CA MET A 48 -8.22 1.50 -10.14
C MET A 48 -8.67 2.96 -10.35
N CYS A 49 -7.89 3.93 -9.85
CA CYS A 49 -8.15 5.35 -10.01
C CYS A 49 -7.57 5.93 -11.31
N TYR A 50 -6.90 5.13 -12.14
CA TYR A 50 -6.14 5.59 -13.31
C TYR A 50 -5.06 6.64 -12.98
N ASP A 51 -4.57 6.60 -11.75
CA ASP A 51 -3.58 7.53 -11.20
C ASP A 51 -2.18 6.92 -11.30
N TRP A 52 -1.66 6.94 -12.53
CA TRP A 52 -0.43 6.24 -12.89
C TRP A 52 0.82 6.82 -12.20
N GLU A 53 0.85 8.13 -11.97
CA GLU A 53 1.98 8.81 -11.34
C GLU A 53 2.18 8.33 -9.90
N HIS A 54 1.12 8.37 -9.09
CA HIS A 54 1.20 7.89 -7.72
C HIS A 54 1.37 6.38 -7.65
N CYS A 55 0.83 5.62 -8.60
CA CYS A 55 1.12 4.19 -8.70
C CYS A 55 2.62 3.92 -8.87
N MET A 56 3.28 4.64 -9.79
CA MET A 56 4.72 4.49 -10.02
C MET A 56 5.55 4.89 -8.80
N GLU A 57 5.15 5.94 -8.09
CA GLU A 57 5.79 6.35 -6.83
C GLU A 57 5.76 5.22 -5.78
N GLN A 58 4.61 4.54 -5.62
CA GLN A 58 4.50 3.45 -4.66
C GLN A 58 5.28 2.20 -5.08
N ILE A 59 5.38 1.92 -6.38
CA ILE A 59 6.23 0.84 -6.91
C ILE A 59 7.70 1.12 -6.57
N GLN A 60 8.18 2.34 -6.81
CA GLN A 60 9.56 2.72 -6.49
C GLN A 60 9.86 2.57 -4.99
N ARG A 61 8.93 3.03 -4.12
CA ARG A 61 9.05 2.85 -2.67
C ARG A 61 9.10 1.38 -2.25
N ALA A 62 8.24 0.55 -2.82
CA ALA A 62 8.21 -0.89 -2.55
C ALA A 62 9.54 -1.57 -2.94
N LEU A 63 10.11 -1.20 -4.10
CA LEU A 63 11.39 -1.72 -4.57
C LEU A 63 12.55 -1.29 -3.66
N LEU A 64 12.60 -0.01 -3.26
CA LEU A 64 13.62 0.49 -2.33
C LEU A 64 13.57 -0.24 -0.98
N LEU A 65 12.36 -0.47 -0.46
CA LEU A 65 12.16 -1.25 0.77
C LEU A 65 12.64 -2.69 0.64
N GLN A 66 12.32 -3.36 -0.47
CA GLN A 66 12.76 -4.73 -0.71
C GLN A 66 14.29 -4.85 -0.76
N VAL A 67 14.96 -3.93 -1.46
CA VAL A 67 16.43 -3.88 -1.53
C VAL A 67 17.02 -3.62 -0.15
N LEU A 68 16.47 -2.68 0.62
CA LEU A 68 16.94 -2.36 1.96
C LEU A 68 16.80 -3.56 2.92
N ILE A 69 15.66 -4.25 2.90
CA ILE A 69 15.44 -5.46 3.71
C ILE A 69 16.42 -6.58 3.32
N THR A 70 16.75 -6.70 2.03
CA THR A 70 17.70 -7.72 1.54
C THR A 70 19.12 -7.39 1.99
N ASN A 71 19.54 -6.12 1.89
CA ASN A 71 20.89 -5.68 2.30
C ASN A 71 21.13 -5.72 3.81
N ILE A 72 20.10 -5.55 4.65
CA ILE A 72 20.23 -5.67 6.11
C ILE A 72 20.35 -7.14 6.57
N LYS A 73 19.89 -8.09 5.74
CA LYS A 73 19.94 -9.52 6.04
C LYS A 73 21.23 -10.20 5.56
N CYS A 74 22.06 -9.50 4.78
CA CYS A 74 23.39 -9.94 4.34
C CYS A 74 24.46 -9.37 5.27
#